data_AF-A0A6J7SNI6-F1
#
_entry.id   AF-A0A6J7SNI6-F1
#
_cell.length_a   1.000
_cell.length_b   1.000
_cell.length_c   1.000
_cell.angle_alpha   90.00
_cell.angle_beta   90.00
_cell.angle_gamma   90.00
#
_symmetry.space_group_name_H-M   'P 1'
#
loop_
_entity.id
_entity.type
_entity.pdbx_description
1 polymer ?
#
loop_
_entity_poly.entity_id
_entity_poly.type
_entity_poly.pdbx_seq_one_letter_code
_entity_poly.pdbx_strand_id
1 'polypeptide(L)'
;MRGLGQFMRTPYVATDEKANRKFPLLLTTGRVLSQYNVGAQTRRTANNIWHTEDILDLHESDAQMRGIADGSWVKLSSRVGETIMRARITDEVPAGVVYTTFHFPESGANVITTDFSDWATNCPEYKVTAVEIAPSAKGPGAMVETHIEGDTQLDSIVRMANQIAANIPASDAPEIKVAHHIVQFWTKSMIERLHKDVDRSQLSPIVIKAMDVLLVTQ
;
A
#
# COMPACT_ATOMS: atom_id res chain seq x y z
N MET A 1 -31.42 0.39 -13.27
CA MET A 1 -30.24 -0.22 -13.92
C MET A 1 -29.96 0.60 -15.18
N ARG A 2 -28.76 1.16 -15.35
CA ARG A 2 -28.41 1.89 -16.59
C ARG A 2 -28.05 0.87 -17.66
N GLY A 3 -28.74 0.90 -18.80
CA GLY A 3 -28.60 -0.08 -19.89
C GLY A 3 -27.54 0.27 -20.95
N LEU A 4 -26.87 1.42 -20.84
CA LEU A 4 -25.81 1.88 -21.75
C LEU A 4 -24.48 1.96 -21.02
N GLY A 5 -23.38 1.72 -21.74
CA GLY A 5 -22.02 1.86 -21.22
C GLY A 5 -21.70 3.32 -20.86
N GLN A 6 -21.00 3.52 -19.74
CA GLN A 6 -20.63 4.84 -19.24
C GLN A 6 -19.13 5.09 -19.47
N PHE A 7 -18.81 6.00 -20.37
CA PHE A 7 -17.44 6.45 -20.60
C PHE A 7 -17.11 7.57 -19.62
N MET A 8 -15.98 7.47 -18.92
CA MET A 8 -15.51 8.48 -17.99
C MET A 8 -14.06 8.85 -18.31
N ARG A 9 -13.72 10.12 -18.13
CA ARG A 9 -12.33 10.58 -18.25
C ARG A 9 -11.57 10.19 -16.99
N THR A 10 -10.45 9.52 -17.15
CA THR A 10 -9.59 9.07 -16.05
C THR A 10 -8.22 9.76 -16.14
N PRO A 11 -8.05 10.94 -15.50
CA PRO A 11 -6.75 11.60 -15.47
C PRO A 11 -5.75 10.77 -14.65
N TYR A 12 -4.47 10.83 -15.03
CA TYR A 12 -3.40 10.23 -14.24
C TYR A 12 -3.13 11.10 -12.99
N VAL A 13 -3.08 10.46 -11.83
CA VAL A 13 -2.68 11.06 -10.56
C VAL A 13 -1.44 10.30 -10.08
N ALA A 14 -0.33 10.99 -9.90
CA ALA A 14 0.90 10.36 -9.42
C ALA A 14 0.74 9.92 -7.96
N THR A 15 1.27 8.75 -7.62
CA THR A 15 1.31 8.26 -6.23
C THR A 15 2.17 9.18 -5.35
N ASP A 16 1.81 9.26 -4.07
CA ASP A 16 2.60 9.93 -3.05
C ASP A 16 3.79 9.04 -2.61
N GLU A 17 3.69 7.72 -2.81
CA GLU A 17 4.73 6.76 -2.47
C GLU A 17 5.87 6.79 -3.50
N LYS A 18 6.69 7.83 -3.42
CA LYS A 18 7.79 8.10 -4.35
C LYS A 18 9.11 7.53 -3.84
N ALA A 19 9.86 6.92 -4.76
CA ALA A 19 11.26 6.59 -4.54
C ALA A 19 12.08 7.88 -4.30
N ASN A 20 13.05 7.80 -3.39
CA ASN A 20 13.95 8.90 -3.07
C ASN A 20 15.35 8.36 -2.73
N ARG A 21 16.28 9.25 -2.36
CA ARG A 21 17.66 8.83 -2.05
C ARG A 21 17.78 7.83 -0.88
N LYS A 22 16.83 7.86 0.08
CA LYS A 22 16.81 6.93 1.23
C LYS A 22 16.11 5.61 0.89
N PHE A 23 15.15 5.64 -0.04
CA PHE A 23 14.35 4.50 -0.49
C PHE A 23 14.26 4.52 -2.03
N PRO A 24 15.33 4.09 -2.73
CA PRO A 24 15.47 4.30 -4.18
C PRO A 24 14.78 3.22 -5.03
N LEU A 25 14.39 2.09 -4.45
CA LEU A 25 13.77 0.97 -5.17
C LEU A 25 12.25 0.95 -4.93
N LEU A 26 11.50 0.37 -5.87
CA LEU A 26 10.06 0.13 -5.73
C LEU A 26 9.78 -1.35 -5.50
N LEU A 27 9.10 -1.66 -4.40
CA LEU A 27 8.64 -3.00 -4.07
C LEU A 27 7.25 -3.26 -4.66
N THR A 28 7.11 -4.43 -5.28
CA THR A 28 5.83 -5.01 -5.67
C THR A 28 5.67 -6.38 -5.02
N THR A 29 4.50 -6.63 -4.43
CA THR A 29 4.16 -7.96 -3.90
C THR A 29 3.36 -8.77 -4.92
N GLY A 30 3.50 -10.09 -4.93
CA GLY A 30 2.71 -10.95 -5.80
C GLY A 30 2.41 -12.33 -5.21
N ARG A 31 2.22 -13.32 -6.08
CA ARG A 31 1.81 -14.67 -5.71
C ARG A 31 2.55 -15.71 -6.54
N VAL A 32 2.65 -16.91 -6.01
CA VAL A 32 3.04 -18.12 -6.76
C VAL A 32 1.86 -19.06 -6.96
N LEU A 33 2.01 -20.01 -7.88
CA LEU A 33 0.99 -21.01 -8.18
C LEU A 33 0.73 -21.97 -7.00
N SER A 34 1.78 -22.38 -6.29
CA SER A 34 1.73 -23.47 -5.30
C SER A 34 1.15 -23.06 -3.95
N GLN A 35 1.19 -21.77 -3.59
CA GLN A 35 0.78 -21.25 -2.29
C GLN A 35 -0.34 -20.22 -2.43
N TYR A 36 -1.34 -20.29 -1.54
CA TYR A 36 -2.49 -19.39 -1.59
C TYR A 36 -2.47 -18.35 -0.47
N ASN A 37 -2.44 -17.07 -0.83
CA ASN A 37 -2.41 -15.92 0.09
C ASN A 37 -1.48 -16.19 1.29
N VAL A 38 -1.95 -16.11 2.53
CA VAL A 38 -1.12 -16.31 3.75
C VAL A 38 -0.67 -17.75 4.01
N GLY A 39 -0.98 -18.69 3.11
CA GLY A 39 -0.50 -20.07 3.17
C GLY A 39 -1.07 -20.90 4.32
N ALA A 40 -2.09 -20.42 5.05
CA ALA A 40 -2.65 -21.09 6.23
C ALA A 40 -3.15 -22.52 5.93
N GLN A 41 -3.63 -22.74 4.70
CA GLN A 41 -4.08 -24.04 4.21
C GLN A 41 -2.99 -24.75 3.39
N THR A 42 -2.39 -24.06 2.41
CA THR A 42 -1.49 -24.67 1.42
C THR A 42 -0.13 -25.07 1.99
N ARG A 43 0.39 -24.36 3.00
CA ARG A 43 1.67 -24.73 3.65
C ARG A 43 1.59 -26.00 4.49
N ARG A 44 0.38 -26.53 4.72
CA ARG A 44 0.16 -27.80 5.43
C ARG A 44 0.05 -28.99 4.49
N THR A 45 0.39 -28.80 3.22
CA THR A 45 0.33 -29.80 2.16
C THR A 45 1.71 -30.04 1.55
N ALA A 46 1.82 -30.95 0.59
CA ALA A 46 3.05 -31.19 -0.16
C ALA A 46 3.47 -30.02 -1.06
N ASN A 47 2.65 -28.98 -1.19
CA ASN A 47 2.94 -27.82 -2.06
C ASN A 47 4.21 -27.05 -1.67
N ASN A 48 4.69 -27.21 -0.44
CA ASN A 48 5.95 -26.62 0.01
C ASN A 48 7.16 -27.04 -0.84
N ILE A 49 7.09 -28.16 -1.56
CA ILE A 49 8.19 -28.63 -2.43
C ILE A 49 8.51 -27.59 -3.53
N TRP A 50 7.52 -26.82 -4.00
CA TRP A 50 7.72 -25.84 -5.07
C TRP A 50 7.98 -24.42 -4.57
N HIS A 51 7.61 -24.09 -3.33
CA HIS A 51 7.82 -22.78 -2.74
C HIS A 51 7.94 -22.94 -1.23
N THR A 52 9.18 -22.91 -0.73
CA THR A 52 9.52 -23.23 0.67
C THR A 52 9.63 -22.00 1.56
N GLU A 53 9.92 -20.84 0.98
CA GLU A 53 10.05 -19.54 1.67
C GLU A 53 9.71 -18.41 0.70
N ASP A 54 9.31 -17.25 1.21
CA ASP A 54 9.22 -16.05 0.37
C ASP A 54 10.64 -15.49 0.12
N ILE A 55 10.89 -15.08 -1.11
CA ILE A 55 12.20 -14.64 -1.61
C ILE A 55 12.04 -13.24 -2.22
N LEU A 56 13.07 -12.41 -2.10
CA LEU A 56 13.14 -11.09 -2.70
C LEU A 56 13.90 -11.15 -4.02
N ASP A 57 13.18 -10.91 -5.12
CA ASP A 57 13.75 -10.80 -6.45
C ASP A 57 14.29 -9.40 -6.69
N LEU A 58 15.51 -9.33 -7.20
CA LEU A 58 16.19 -8.08 -7.52
C LEU A 58 17.01 -8.23 -8.80
N HIS A 59 17.08 -7.13 -9.55
CA HIS A 59 17.86 -7.07 -10.78
C HIS A 59 19.36 -7.09 -10.49
N GLU A 60 20.14 -7.65 -11.41
CA GLU A 60 21.59 -7.82 -11.27
C GLU A 60 22.31 -6.48 -10.97
N SER A 61 21.96 -5.41 -11.68
CA SER A 61 22.56 -4.09 -11.45
C SER A 61 22.34 -3.57 -10.03
N ASP A 62 21.15 -3.77 -9.47
CA ASP A 62 20.81 -3.31 -8.13
C ASP A 62 21.50 -4.14 -7.05
N ALA A 63 21.68 -5.44 -7.31
CA ALA A 63 22.44 -6.34 -6.46
C ALA A 63 23.93 -5.94 -6.43
N GLN A 64 24.53 -5.71 -7.60
CA GLN A 64 25.94 -5.32 -7.74
C GLN A 64 26.23 -3.99 -7.03
N MET A 65 25.38 -2.98 -7.21
CA MET A 65 25.53 -1.67 -6.53
C MET A 65 25.51 -1.79 -5.00
N ARG A 66 24.89 -2.83 -4.45
CA ARG A 66 24.72 -3.06 -3.01
C ARG A 66 25.62 -4.16 -2.45
N GLY A 67 26.42 -4.83 -3.29
CA GLY A 67 27.24 -5.97 -2.88
C GLY A 67 26.43 -7.17 -2.41
N ILE A 68 25.24 -7.38 -2.98
CA ILE A 68 24.34 -8.49 -2.65
C ILE A 68 24.69 -9.69 -3.54
N ALA A 69 24.87 -10.85 -2.91
CA ALA A 69 25.06 -12.12 -3.60
C ALA A 69 23.74 -12.90 -3.69
N ASP A 70 23.60 -13.72 -4.72
CA ASP A 70 22.46 -14.61 -4.86
C ASP A 70 22.36 -15.59 -3.67
N GLY A 71 21.14 -15.79 -3.17
CA GLY A 71 20.87 -16.63 -2.00
C GLY A 71 21.29 -16.04 -0.65
N SER A 72 21.85 -14.82 -0.62
CA SER A 72 22.23 -14.15 0.63
C SER A 72 21.03 -13.55 1.38
N TRP A 73 21.20 -13.33 2.68
CA TRP A 73 20.20 -12.61 3.48
C TRP A 73 20.32 -11.11 3.25
N VAL A 74 19.19 -10.47 3.01
CA VAL A 74 19.09 -9.02 2.82
C VAL A 74 18.05 -8.45 3.75
N LYS A 75 18.33 -7.25 4.26
CA LYS A 75 17.38 -6.43 4.99
C LYS A 75 16.66 -5.52 3.99
N LEU A 76 15.34 -5.61 3.98
CA LEU A 76 14.44 -4.79 3.20
C LEU A 76 13.78 -3.77 4.12
N SER A 77 14.07 -2.50 3.93
CA SER A 77 13.61 -1.41 4.78
C SER A 77 12.71 -0.45 4.00
N SER A 78 11.60 -0.05 4.60
CA SER A 78 10.67 0.96 4.09
C SER A 78 10.57 2.13 5.08
N ARG A 79 9.60 3.03 4.87
CA ARG A 79 9.28 4.09 5.84
C ARG A 79 8.60 3.55 7.10
N VAL A 80 7.83 2.47 6.99
CA VAL A 80 6.93 1.96 8.04
C VAL A 80 7.48 0.73 8.77
N GLY A 81 8.53 0.10 8.24
CA GLY A 81 9.14 -1.04 8.91
C GLY A 81 10.29 -1.63 8.13
N GLU A 82 10.85 -2.71 8.68
CA GLU A 82 11.87 -3.51 8.04
C GLU A 82 11.63 -5.01 8.21
N THR A 83 12.09 -5.78 7.22
CA THR A 83 12.08 -7.24 7.24
C THR A 83 13.37 -7.82 6.65
N ILE A 84 13.61 -9.11 6.87
CA ILE A 84 14.77 -9.83 6.34
C ILE A 84 14.28 -10.95 5.44
N MET A 85 14.82 -11.03 4.23
CA MET A 85 14.46 -12.03 3.22
C MET A 85 15.71 -12.57 2.52
N ARG A 86 15.57 -13.72 1.86
CA ARG A 86 16.63 -14.20 0.98
C ARG A 86 16.55 -13.49 -0.37
N ALA A 87 17.68 -13.07 -0.91
CA ALA A 87 17.79 -12.46 -2.22
C ALA A 87 17.85 -13.53 -3.32
N ARG A 88 17.12 -13.30 -4.43
CA ARG A 88 17.29 -14.00 -5.71
C ARG A 88 17.62 -12.99 -6.79
N ILE A 89 18.79 -13.12 -7.40
CA ILE A 89 19.19 -12.26 -8.51
C ILE A 89 18.58 -12.81 -9.79
N THR A 90 17.82 -11.99 -10.51
CA THR A 90 17.07 -12.40 -11.70
C THR A 90 16.90 -11.24 -12.68
N ASP A 91 16.70 -11.55 -13.96
CA ASP A 91 16.34 -10.60 -15.03
C ASP A 91 14.81 -10.51 -15.23
N GLU A 92 14.02 -11.26 -14.46
CA GLU A 92 12.54 -11.20 -14.47
C GLU A 92 11.99 -9.87 -13.96
N VAL A 93 12.76 -9.14 -13.14
CA VAL A 93 12.40 -7.82 -12.62
C VAL A 93 13.30 -6.73 -13.23
N PRO A 94 12.75 -5.57 -13.62
CA PRO A 94 13.57 -4.49 -14.16
C PRO A 94 14.40 -3.81 -13.06
N ALA A 95 15.52 -3.21 -13.46
CA ALA A 95 16.32 -2.37 -12.56
C ALA A 95 15.47 -1.27 -11.89
N GLY A 96 15.68 -1.06 -10.60
CA GLY A 96 14.90 -0.13 -9.76
C GLY A 96 13.62 -0.72 -9.16
N VAL A 97 13.24 -1.96 -9.53
CA VAL A 97 12.05 -2.65 -9.02
C VAL A 97 12.46 -3.97 -8.37
N VAL A 98 11.83 -4.28 -7.25
CA VAL A 98 12.02 -5.54 -6.51
C VAL A 98 10.69 -6.22 -6.28
N TYR A 99 10.70 -7.54 -6.29
CA TYR A 99 9.48 -8.34 -6.18
C TYR A 99 9.57 -9.31 -5.01
N THR A 100 8.47 -9.46 -4.27
CA THR A 100 8.39 -10.47 -3.21
C THR A 100 7.00 -11.09 -3.12
N THR A 101 6.88 -12.15 -2.35
CA THR A 101 5.62 -12.83 -2.03
C THR A 101 5.30 -12.71 -0.54
N PHE A 102 4.08 -13.06 -0.16
CA PHE A 102 3.56 -12.91 1.21
C PHE A 102 2.93 -14.22 1.74
N HIS A 103 3.46 -15.36 1.29
CA HIS A 103 2.88 -16.68 1.59
C HIS A 103 3.32 -17.23 2.95
N PHE A 104 4.45 -16.74 3.45
CA PHE A 104 5.08 -17.19 4.68
C PHE A 104 5.05 -16.05 5.72
N PRO A 105 4.42 -16.24 6.89
CA PRO A 105 4.37 -15.18 7.92
C PRO A 105 5.75 -14.75 8.40
N GLU A 106 6.76 -15.62 8.27
CA GLU A 106 8.16 -15.35 8.62
C GLU A 106 8.78 -14.24 7.77
N SER A 107 8.24 -13.97 6.56
CA SER A 107 8.76 -12.94 5.65
C SER A 107 8.33 -11.52 6.01
N GLY A 108 7.26 -11.34 6.78
CA GLY A 108 6.81 -10.02 7.21
C GLY A 108 6.49 -9.04 6.08
N ALA A 109 6.15 -9.51 4.87
CA ALA A 109 6.02 -8.66 3.69
C ALA A 109 5.02 -7.48 3.85
N ASN A 110 4.00 -7.61 4.70
CA ASN A 110 3.03 -6.54 4.96
C ASN A 110 3.50 -5.52 6.03
N VAL A 111 4.57 -5.80 6.78
CA VAL A 111 5.14 -4.87 7.78
C VAL A 111 5.77 -3.66 7.10
N ILE A 112 6.22 -3.85 5.86
CA ILE A 112 6.90 -2.83 5.08
C ILE A 112 5.95 -2.09 4.13
N THR A 113 4.68 -2.50 4.01
CA THR A 113 3.69 -1.85 3.14
C THR A 113 3.06 -0.64 3.84
N THR A 114 3.05 0.50 3.17
CA THR A 114 2.50 1.76 3.69
C THR A 114 0.98 1.71 3.88
N ASP A 115 0.45 2.68 4.63
CA ASP A 115 -0.97 2.88 4.87
C ASP A 115 -1.71 3.58 3.73
N PHE A 116 -1.01 3.94 2.66
CA PHE A 116 -1.64 4.48 1.46
C PHE A 116 -2.67 3.53 0.86
N SER A 117 -3.80 4.10 0.45
CA SER A 117 -4.94 3.36 -0.09
C SER A 117 -5.70 4.15 -1.16
N ASP A 118 -6.50 3.43 -1.95
CA ASP A 118 -7.41 3.96 -2.95
C ASP A 118 -8.48 4.88 -2.33
N TRP A 119 -8.72 6.02 -2.98
CA TRP A 119 -9.67 7.02 -2.49
C TRP A 119 -11.12 6.57 -2.48
N ALA A 120 -11.50 5.66 -3.39
CA ALA A 120 -12.88 5.24 -3.53
C ALA A 120 -13.24 4.15 -2.50
N THR A 121 -12.38 3.16 -2.36
CA THR A 121 -12.68 1.91 -1.64
C THR A 121 -11.78 1.64 -0.45
N ASN A 122 -10.78 2.49 -0.22
CA ASN A 122 -9.76 2.30 0.80
C ASN A 122 -8.95 0.99 0.60
N CYS A 123 -8.84 0.52 -0.65
CA CYS A 123 -8.02 -0.63 -0.99
C CYS A 123 -6.52 -0.28 -0.84
N PRO A 124 -5.73 -1.02 -0.04
CA PRO A 124 -4.33 -0.65 0.25
C PRO A 124 -3.40 -0.76 -0.97
N GLU A 125 -2.35 0.07 -0.98
CA GLU A 125 -1.34 0.18 -2.04
C GLU A 125 -0.26 -0.91 -1.93
N TYR A 126 -0.64 -2.19 -2.03
CA TYR A 126 0.30 -3.31 -1.88
C TYR A 126 1.35 -3.46 -3.01
N LYS A 127 1.20 -2.73 -4.11
CA LYS A 127 2.01 -2.91 -5.33
C LYS A 127 3.05 -1.83 -5.55
N VAL A 128 3.04 -0.80 -4.71
CA VAL A 128 3.99 0.31 -4.76
C VAL A 128 4.39 0.62 -3.32
N THR A 129 5.65 0.36 -2.99
CA THR A 129 6.24 0.76 -1.72
C THR A 129 7.69 1.10 -1.99
N ALA A 130 8.15 2.29 -1.63
CA ALA A 130 9.55 2.64 -1.80
C ALA A 130 10.38 2.02 -0.68
N VAL A 131 11.45 1.34 -1.07
CA VAL A 131 12.28 0.53 -0.19
C VAL A 131 13.77 0.74 -0.45
N GLU A 132 14.57 0.34 0.52
CA GLU A 132 16.02 0.17 0.41
C GLU A 132 16.38 -1.26 0.80
N ILE A 133 17.44 -1.78 0.18
CA ILE A 133 17.96 -3.12 0.44
C ILE A 133 19.41 -2.99 0.91
N ALA A 134 19.76 -3.70 1.98
CA ALA A 134 21.13 -3.81 2.46
C ALA A 134 21.48 -5.27 2.78
N PRO A 135 22.75 -5.70 2.58
CA PRO A 135 23.20 -7.01 3.05
C PRO A 135 22.94 -7.20 4.56
N SER A 136 22.50 -8.40 4.94
CA SER A 136 22.30 -8.77 6.35
C SER A 136 23.14 -9.99 6.71
N ALA A 137 23.90 -9.91 7.79
CA ALA A 137 24.64 -11.06 8.34
C ALA A 137 23.74 -12.02 9.13
N LYS A 138 22.48 -11.64 9.40
CA LYS A 138 21.52 -12.42 10.19
C LYS A 138 20.43 -12.97 9.26
N GLY A 139 20.00 -14.21 9.53
CA GLY A 139 18.75 -14.77 9.01
C GLY A 139 17.52 -14.02 9.56
N PRO A 140 16.29 -14.53 9.37
CA PRO A 140 15.07 -13.82 9.78
C PRO A 140 15.13 -13.44 11.26
N GLY A 141 15.31 -12.15 11.53
CA GLY A 141 15.24 -11.57 12.86
C GLY A 141 13.79 -11.25 13.23
N ALA A 142 13.55 -10.85 14.48
CA ALA A 142 12.25 -10.30 14.85
C ALA A 142 11.91 -9.13 13.91
N MET A 143 10.71 -9.16 13.31
CA MET A 143 10.20 -8.06 12.50
C MET A 143 10.13 -6.80 13.36
N VAL A 144 10.54 -5.67 12.81
CA VAL A 144 10.49 -4.39 13.53
C VAL A 144 9.55 -3.46 12.76
N GLU A 145 8.40 -3.19 13.37
CA GLU A 145 7.54 -2.08 12.96
C GLU A 145 8.20 -0.78 13.41
N THR A 146 8.50 0.11 12.47
CA THR A 146 8.92 1.47 12.80
C THR A 146 7.70 2.36 12.74
N HIS A 147 7.24 2.84 13.89
CA HIS A 147 6.20 3.86 13.94
C HIS A 147 6.76 5.13 13.29
N ILE A 148 6.15 5.58 12.20
CA ILE A 148 6.43 6.91 11.64
C ILE A 148 5.87 7.92 12.65
N GLU A 149 6.68 8.92 13.04
CA GLU A 149 6.20 10.04 13.83
C GLU A 149 5.16 10.84 13.03
N GLY A 150 3.95 10.98 13.57
CA GLY A 150 2.82 11.66 12.92
C GLY A 150 1.62 10.73 12.72
N ASP A 151 0.45 11.31 12.51
CA ASP A 151 -0.78 10.55 12.31
C ASP A 151 -1.03 10.33 10.81
N THR A 152 -0.29 9.39 10.23
CA THR A 152 -0.34 9.07 8.78
C THR A 152 -1.77 8.70 8.31
N GLN A 153 -2.59 8.21 9.25
CA GLN A 153 -3.99 7.93 9.01
C GLN A 153 -4.83 9.23 8.85
N LEU A 154 -4.53 10.32 9.56
CA LEU A 154 -5.20 11.62 9.34
C LEU A 154 -4.88 12.20 7.97
N ASP A 155 -3.61 12.20 7.59
CA ASP A 155 -3.17 12.66 6.28
C ASP A 155 -3.86 11.87 5.15
N SER A 156 -3.98 10.56 5.34
CA SER A 156 -4.72 9.68 4.42
C SER A 156 -6.20 10.02 4.35
N ILE A 157 -6.86 10.27 5.49
CA ILE A 157 -8.28 10.69 5.53
C ILE A 157 -8.49 12.00 4.77
N VAL A 158 -7.65 13.01 5.00
CA VAL A 158 -7.71 14.30 4.30
C VAL A 158 -7.55 14.11 2.79
N ARG A 159 -6.52 13.37 2.38
CA ARG A 159 -6.25 13.07 0.98
C ARG A 159 -7.42 12.36 0.31
N MET A 160 -7.93 11.28 0.92
CA MET A 160 -9.04 10.50 0.37
C MET A 160 -10.31 11.35 0.25
N ALA A 161 -10.67 12.11 1.28
CA ALA A 161 -11.86 12.97 1.24
C ALA A 161 -11.80 13.98 0.07
N ASN A 162 -10.65 14.62 -0.11
CA ASN A 162 -10.43 15.57 -1.20
C ASN A 162 -10.43 14.88 -2.58
N GLN A 163 -9.86 13.67 -2.70
CA GLN A 163 -9.90 12.90 -3.95
C GLN A 163 -11.32 12.44 -4.30
N ILE A 164 -12.14 12.03 -3.32
CA ILE A 164 -13.56 11.70 -3.54
C ILE A 164 -14.28 12.93 -4.13
N ALA A 165 -14.13 14.10 -3.51
CA ALA A 165 -14.77 15.33 -3.98
C ALA A 165 -14.28 15.75 -5.38
N ALA A 166 -13.00 15.56 -5.70
CA ALA A 166 -12.45 15.88 -7.01
C ALA A 166 -12.94 14.94 -8.14
N ASN A 167 -13.24 13.67 -7.81
CA ASN A 167 -13.68 12.68 -8.78
C ASN A 167 -15.22 12.62 -8.94
N ILE A 168 -15.98 13.22 -8.04
CA ILE A 168 -17.43 13.35 -8.17
C ILE A 168 -17.76 14.55 -9.06
N PRO A 169 -18.57 14.38 -10.14
CA PRO A 169 -18.98 15.49 -10.98
C PRO A 169 -19.63 16.62 -10.16
N ALA A 170 -19.24 17.86 -10.44
CA ALA A 170 -19.76 19.04 -9.73
C ALA A 170 -21.26 19.33 -10.00
N SER A 171 -21.92 18.56 -10.87
CA SER A 171 -23.35 18.69 -11.16
C SER A 171 -24.20 17.92 -10.13
N ASP A 172 -25.37 18.48 -9.81
CA ASP A 172 -26.40 17.89 -8.95
C ASP A 172 -25.91 17.55 -7.53
N ALA A 173 -25.81 18.57 -6.67
CA ALA A 173 -25.51 18.45 -5.24
C ALA A 173 -24.31 17.53 -4.92
N PRO A 174 -23.09 17.90 -5.37
CA PRO A 174 -21.89 17.08 -5.20
C PRO A 174 -21.60 16.74 -3.73
N GLU A 175 -21.92 17.64 -2.79
CA GLU A 175 -21.76 17.42 -1.35
C GLU A 175 -22.58 16.23 -0.83
N ILE A 176 -23.79 16.00 -1.34
CA ILE A 176 -24.64 14.86 -0.94
C ILE A 176 -24.04 13.55 -1.47
N LYS A 177 -23.55 13.56 -2.71
CA LYS A 177 -22.89 12.39 -3.33
C LYS A 177 -21.60 12.02 -2.60
N VAL A 178 -20.79 13.02 -2.22
CA VAL A 178 -19.58 12.84 -1.41
C VAL A 178 -19.93 12.26 -0.05
N ALA A 179 -20.93 12.82 0.65
CA ALA A 179 -21.38 12.32 1.95
C ALA A 179 -21.86 10.85 1.85
N HIS A 180 -22.68 10.54 0.84
CA HIS A 180 -23.14 9.18 0.59
C HIS A 180 -21.98 8.21 0.34
N HIS A 181 -20.99 8.61 -0.47
CA HIS A 181 -19.80 7.79 -0.74
C HIS A 181 -19.01 7.50 0.55
N ILE A 182 -18.77 8.53 1.36
CA ILE A 182 -18.08 8.39 2.64
C ILE A 182 -18.82 7.39 3.55
N VAL A 183 -20.15 7.54 3.72
CA VAL A 183 -20.94 6.61 4.54
C VAL A 183 -20.91 5.17 4.01
N GLN A 184 -20.91 5.00 2.69
CA GLN A 184 -20.95 3.70 2.06
C GLN A 184 -19.63 2.93 2.21
N PHE A 185 -18.49 3.60 2.09
CA PHE A 185 -17.18 2.95 1.97
C PHE A 185 -16.24 3.16 3.15
N TRP A 186 -16.50 4.14 4.02
CA TRP A 186 -15.64 4.42 5.16
C TRP A 186 -16.12 3.74 6.43
N THR A 187 -15.18 3.44 7.32
CA THR A 187 -15.51 2.92 8.65
C THR A 187 -16.03 4.04 9.56
N LYS A 188 -16.78 3.69 10.60
CA LYS A 188 -17.26 4.66 11.61
C LYS A 188 -16.12 5.47 12.22
N SER A 189 -15.00 4.81 12.54
CA SER A 189 -13.82 5.47 13.08
C SER A 189 -13.29 6.54 12.11
N MET A 190 -13.11 6.22 10.82
CA MET A 190 -12.64 7.21 9.84
C MET A 190 -13.56 8.43 9.74
N ILE A 191 -14.88 8.22 9.79
CA ILE A 191 -15.86 9.31 9.76
C ILE A 191 -15.75 10.17 11.02
N GLU A 192 -15.64 9.56 12.19
CA GLU A 192 -15.46 10.30 13.45
C GLU A 192 -14.16 11.13 13.45
N ARG A 193 -13.08 10.55 12.96
CA ARG A 193 -11.78 11.22 12.83
C ARG A 193 -11.82 12.39 11.85
N LEU A 194 -12.47 12.21 10.69
CA LEU A 194 -12.71 13.29 9.73
C LEU A 194 -13.43 14.48 10.39
N HIS A 195 -14.34 14.23 11.33
CA HIS A 195 -15.09 15.27 12.02
C HIS A 195 -14.34 15.93 13.18
N LYS A 196 -13.58 15.15 13.96
CA LYS A 196 -13.00 15.61 15.23
C LYS A 196 -11.54 16.04 15.12
N ASP A 197 -10.78 15.35 14.29
CA ASP A 197 -9.32 15.39 14.34
C ASP A 197 -8.72 16.15 13.14
N VAL A 198 -9.44 16.23 12.01
CA VAL A 198 -8.97 16.91 10.79
C VAL A 198 -9.18 18.41 10.86
N ASP A 199 -8.13 19.18 10.54
CA ASP A 199 -8.25 20.62 10.31
C ASP A 199 -9.04 20.91 9.03
N ARG A 200 -10.18 21.59 9.16
CA ARG A 200 -11.06 21.98 8.05
C ARG A 200 -10.35 22.80 6.97
N SER A 201 -9.27 23.53 7.31
CA SER A 201 -8.50 24.30 6.33
C SER A 201 -7.84 23.44 5.25
N GLN A 202 -7.63 22.16 5.53
CA GLN A 202 -7.01 21.18 4.62
C GLN A 202 -8.04 20.51 3.69
N LEU A 203 -9.34 20.79 3.88
CA LEU A 203 -10.43 20.16 3.14
C LEU A 203 -10.96 21.07 2.05
N SER A 204 -11.34 20.48 0.92
CA SER A 204 -12.02 21.21 -0.14
C SER A 204 -13.39 21.73 0.33
N PRO A 205 -13.90 22.83 -0.25
CA PRO A 205 -15.21 23.36 0.12
C PRO A 205 -16.37 22.36 -0.01
N ILE A 206 -16.26 21.41 -0.94
CA ILE A 206 -17.27 20.36 -1.15
C ILE A 206 -17.25 19.36 0.01
N VAL A 207 -16.06 18.96 0.48
CA VAL A 207 -15.93 18.04 1.63
C VAL A 207 -16.48 18.69 2.89
N ILE A 208 -16.18 19.97 3.14
CA ILE A 208 -16.71 20.69 4.30
C ILE A 208 -18.24 20.67 4.30
N LYS A 209 -18.88 20.95 3.15
CA LYS A 209 -20.34 20.86 3.00
C LYS A 209 -20.85 19.44 3.19
N ALA A 210 -20.14 18.44 2.67
CA ALA A 210 -20.50 17.03 2.83
C ALA A 210 -20.50 16.61 4.31
N MET A 211 -19.51 17.07 5.09
CA MET A 211 -19.47 16.86 6.54
C MET A 211 -20.68 17.46 7.24
N ASP A 212 -21.10 18.66 6.86
CA ASP A 212 -22.28 19.28 7.45
C ASP A 212 -23.57 18.48 7.12
N VAL A 213 -23.65 17.83 5.94
CA VAL A 213 -24.74 16.90 5.59
C VAL A 213 -24.71 15.63 6.45
N LEU A 214 -23.53 15.07 6.73
CA LEU A 214 -23.36 13.88 7.56
C LEU A 214 -23.88 14.08 8.99
N LEU A 215 -23.75 15.28 9.54
CA LEU A 215 -24.23 15.62 10.89
C LEU A 215 -25.75 15.68 11.02
N VAL A 216 -26.48 15.93 9.93
CA VAL A 216 -27.95 16.03 9.92
C VAL A 216 -28.62 14.65 9.79
N THR A 217 -27.84 13.60 9.46
CA THR A 217 -28.35 12.26 9.15
C THR A 217 -28.05 11.21 10.23
N GLN A 218 -27.50 11.62 11.39
CA GLN A 218 -27.32 10.81 12.60
C GLN A 218 -28.36 11.17 13.65
#